data_AF-A0A2K4FEA2-F1
#
_entry.id   AF-A0A2K4FEA2-F1
#
_cell.length_a   1.000
_cell.length_b   1.000
_cell.length_c   1.000
_cell.angle_alpha   90.00
_cell.angle_beta   90.00
_cell.angle_gamma   90.00
#
_symmetry.space_group_name_H-M   'P 1'
#
loop_
_entity.id
_entity.type
_entity.pdbx_description
1 polymer ?
#
loop_
_entity_poly.entity_id
_entity_poly.type
_entity_poly.pdbx_seq_one_letter_code
_entity_poly.pdbx_strand_id
1 'polypeptide(L)'
;MGVQHIGGQWFVGSKRTMGIEELFRKSEEVSTPGLYKLSDRRVERYVQICRRQNSVHEPTLNAIYHLQWTQQQVNKVTGFILPNQLYIRTHPVAWQLQYCYMRKLGNEPFQLAHELFQFRHFIHTIPNVQEIGEQLIDHYSRVIQSIEMKEWSL
;
A
#
# COMPACT_ATOMS: atom_id res chain seq x y z
N MET A 1 -23.48 -28.09 1.60
CA MET A 1 -24.06 -26.85 2.17
C MET A 1 -23.51 -25.68 1.35
N GLY A 2 -24.41 -24.93 0.68
CA GLY A 2 -24.26 -23.65 -0.04
C GLY A 2 -22.94 -23.29 -0.74
N VAL A 3 -22.89 -23.47 -2.06
CA VAL A 3 -21.85 -22.88 -2.93
C VAL A 3 -22.17 -21.38 -3.09
N GLN A 4 -21.28 -20.51 -2.63
CA GLN A 4 -21.47 -19.05 -2.73
C GLN A 4 -20.66 -18.48 -3.89
N HIS A 5 -21.34 -17.76 -4.77
CA HIS A 5 -20.77 -17.13 -5.95
C HIS A 5 -20.03 -15.83 -5.55
N ILE A 6 -18.70 -15.85 -5.56
CA ILE A 6 -17.87 -14.65 -5.39
C ILE A 6 -17.24 -14.33 -6.74
N GLY A 7 -17.72 -13.27 -7.40
CA GLY A 7 -17.04 -12.67 -8.55
C GLY A 7 -17.04 -13.47 -9.87
N GLY A 8 -17.98 -14.39 -10.11
CA GLY A 8 -18.06 -15.09 -11.41
C GLY A 8 -17.24 -16.37 -11.51
N GLN A 9 -16.58 -16.79 -10.43
CA GLN A 9 -15.74 -17.99 -10.40
C GLN A 9 -16.26 -19.02 -9.39
N TRP A 10 -16.13 -20.30 -9.76
CA TRP A 10 -16.50 -21.43 -8.91
C TRP A 10 -15.35 -21.74 -7.97
N PHE A 11 -15.59 -21.65 -6.67
CA PHE A 11 -14.63 -22.04 -5.65
C PHE A 11 -15.18 -23.24 -4.87
N VAL A 12 -14.41 -24.32 -4.82
CA VAL A 12 -14.70 -25.49 -4.00
C VAL A 12 -13.87 -25.36 -2.73
N GLY A 13 -14.54 -25.06 -1.60
CA GLY A 13 -13.89 -25.02 -0.29
C GLY A 13 -13.92 -26.39 0.37
N SER A 14 -12.78 -26.89 0.83
CA SER A 14 -12.68 -28.06 1.71
C SER A 14 -12.65 -27.61 3.17
N LYS A 15 -13.55 -28.13 4.01
CA LYS A 15 -13.52 -27.93 5.45
C LYS A 15 -12.65 -29.01 6.10
N ARG A 16 -11.66 -28.61 6.90
CA ARG A 16 -10.91 -29.50 7.78
C ARG A 16 -10.98 -29.00 9.22
N THR A 17 -11.02 -29.93 10.17
CA THR A 17 -10.84 -29.61 11.60
C THR A 17 -9.36 -29.34 11.82
N MET A 18 -9.03 -28.27 12.54
CA MET A 18 -7.66 -27.83 12.78
C MET A 18 -7.49 -27.51 14.26
N GLY A 19 -6.37 -27.91 14.86
CA GLY A 19 -6.04 -27.60 16.25
C GLY A 19 -5.76 -26.11 16.46
N ILE A 20 -5.88 -25.62 17.70
CA ILE A 20 -5.55 -24.22 18.03
C ILE A 20 -4.07 -23.95 17.75
N GLU A 21 -3.21 -24.92 18.01
CA GLU A 21 -1.77 -24.84 17.76
C GLU A 21 -1.47 -24.77 16.26
N GLU A 22 -2.26 -25.47 15.43
CA GLU A 22 -2.12 -25.44 13.97
C GLU A 22 -2.61 -24.12 13.35
N LEU A 23 -3.54 -23.42 14.00
CA LEU A 23 -3.95 -22.05 13.64
C LEU A 23 -2.80 -21.04 13.82
N PHE A 24 -2.01 -21.22 14.87
CA PHE A 24 -0.90 -20.32 15.21
C PHE A 24 0.47 -20.83 14.79
N ARG A 25 0.55 -22.04 14.23
CA ARG A 25 1.73 -22.54 13.53
C ARG A 25 1.87 -21.69 12.27
N LYS A 26 2.50 -20.52 12.48
CA LYS A 26 2.99 -19.60 11.46
C LYS A 26 3.46 -20.48 10.32
N SER A 27 2.91 -20.27 9.12
CA SER A 27 3.37 -20.99 7.94
C SER A 27 4.86 -20.70 7.77
N GLU A 28 5.73 -21.53 8.35
CA GLU A 28 7.19 -21.46 8.22
C GLU A 28 7.60 -21.68 6.75
N GLU A 29 6.64 -22.04 5.89
CA GLU A 29 6.80 -22.34 4.47
C GLU A 29 6.05 -21.39 3.51
N VAL A 30 5.85 -20.11 3.86
CA VAL A 30 5.59 -19.12 2.80
C VAL A 30 6.90 -18.39 2.53
N SER A 31 7.63 -18.93 1.56
CA SER A 31 8.77 -18.33 0.86
C SER A 31 8.67 -16.81 0.87
N THR A 32 9.72 -16.12 1.35
CA THR A 32 9.99 -14.67 1.25
C THR A 32 8.76 -13.86 0.83
N PRO A 33 8.07 -13.11 1.72
CA PRO A 33 6.91 -12.32 1.31
C PRO A 33 7.33 -11.43 0.14
N GLY A 34 6.90 -11.81 -1.07
CA GLY A 34 7.28 -11.11 -2.28
C GLY A 34 6.79 -9.68 -2.16
N LEU A 35 7.61 -8.72 -2.56
CA LEU A 35 7.14 -7.34 -2.62
C LEU A 35 6.10 -7.25 -3.73
N TYR A 36 4.83 -7.17 -3.35
CA TYR A 36 3.73 -7.02 -4.29
C TYR A 36 3.63 -5.57 -4.75
N LYS A 37 3.38 -5.38 -6.04
CA LYS A 37 3.17 -4.07 -6.65
C LYS A 37 2.00 -4.14 -7.62
N LEU A 38 1.18 -3.09 -7.62
CA LEU A 38 0.17 -2.89 -8.65
C LEU A 38 0.86 -2.80 -10.02
N SER A 39 0.25 -3.43 -11.03
CA SER A 39 0.67 -3.21 -12.42
C SER A 39 0.60 -1.72 -12.77
N ASP A 40 1.51 -1.25 -13.62
CA ASP A 40 1.56 0.11 -14.17
C ASP A 40 0.18 0.61 -14.65
N ARG A 41 -0.56 -0.22 -15.39
CA ARG A 41 -1.91 0.11 -15.86
C ARG A 41 -2.90 0.44 -14.73
N ARG A 42 -2.75 -0.21 -13.56
CA ARG A 42 -3.59 0.05 -12.38
C ARG A 42 -3.17 1.36 -11.69
N VAL A 43 -1.87 1.63 -11.61
CA VAL A 43 -1.35 2.90 -11.09
C VAL A 43 -1.82 4.06 -11.98
N GLU A 44 -1.65 3.94 -13.29
CA GLU A 44 -2.13 4.90 -14.28
C GLU A 44 -3.64 5.11 -14.18
N ARG A 45 -4.43 4.03 -14.12
CA ARG A 45 -5.88 4.14 -13.97
C ARG A 45 -6.26 4.91 -12.70
N TYR A 46 -5.58 4.65 -11.58
CA TYR A 46 -5.80 5.40 -10.34
C TYR A 46 -5.53 6.89 -10.52
N VAL A 47 -4.37 7.25 -11.08
CA VAL A 47 -4.00 8.66 -11.35
C VAL A 47 -5.02 9.32 -12.30
N GLN A 48 -5.49 8.62 -13.32
CA GLN A 48 -6.51 9.13 -14.24
C GLN A 48 -7.86 9.37 -13.54
N ILE A 49 -8.24 8.52 -12.57
CA ILE A 49 -9.43 8.75 -11.75
C ILE A 49 -9.25 10.04 -10.93
N CYS A 50 -8.10 10.24 -10.29
CA CYS A 50 -7.79 11.47 -9.57
C CYS A 50 -7.92 12.71 -10.50
N ARG A 51 -7.38 12.64 -11.73
CA ARG A 51 -7.49 13.75 -12.72
C ARG A 51 -8.93 14.10 -13.06
N ARG A 52 -9.78 13.08 -13.22
CA ARG A 52 -11.19 13.27 -13.58
C ARG A 52 -12.02 13.89 -12.46
N GLN A 53 -11.62 13.71 -11.20
CA GLN A 53 -12.30 14.35 -10.06
C GLN A 53 -12.15 15.87 -10.06
N ASN A 54 -11.20 16.41 -10.85
CA ASN A 54 -11.00 17.84 -11.11
C ASN A 54 -11.00 18.73 -9.85
N SER A 55 -10.48 18.18 -8.75
CA SER A 55 -10.34 18.89 -7.49
C SER A 55 -8.89 19.32 -7.33
N VAL A 56 -8.67 20.63 -7.19
CA VAL A 56 -7.35 21.20 -6.86
C VAL A 56 -6.84 20.72 -5.50
N HIS A 57 -7.74 20.22 -4.64
CA HIS A 57 -7.42 19.63 -3.35
C HIS A 57 -7.17 18.12 -3.42
N GLU A 58 -7.10 17.51 -4.61
CA GLU A 58 -6.75 16.10 -4.73
C GLU A 58 -5.25 15.92 -4.41
N PRO A 59 -4.93 15.27 -3.26
CA PRO A 59 -3.57 15.26 -2.75
C PRO A 59 -2.61 14.48 -3.67
N THR A 60 -3.09 13.44 -4.37
CA THR A 60 -2.26 12.64 -5.27
C THR A 60 -1.67 13.48 -6.41
N LEU A 61 -2.50 14.29 -7.07
CA LEU A 61 -2.10 15.16 -8.17
C LEU A 61 -1.23 16.31 -7.70
N ASN A 62 -1.57 16.91 -6.56
CA ASN A 62 -0.77 17.96 -5.96
C ASN A 62 0.67 17.48 -5.72
N ALA A 63 0.84 16.29 -5.12
CA ALA A 63 2.15 15.67 -4.96
C ALA A 63 2.86 15.43 -6.30
N ILE A 64 2.18 14.87 -7.31
CA ILE A 64 2.78 14.63 -8.64
C ILE A 64 3.28 15.93 -9.27
N TYR A 65 2.51 17.02 -9.18
CA TYR A 65 2.91 18.31 -9.74
C TYR A 65 4.11 18.91 -9.03
N HIS A 66 4.13 18.92 -7.70
CA HIS A 66 5.28 19.43 -6.95
C HIS A 66 6.53 18.55 -7.12
N LEU A 67 6.36 17.24 -7.25
CA LEU A 67 7.45 16.31 -7.52
C LEU A 67 8.02 16.49 -8.93
N GLN A 68 7.21 17.01 -9.88
CA GLN A 68 7.53 17.11 -11.31
C GLN A 68 7.80 15.73 -11.94
N TRP A 69 7.06 14.71 -11.50
CA TRP A 69 7.27 13.34 -11.96
C TRP A 69 6.44 12.98 -13.18
N THR A 70 7.08 12.27 -14.10
CA THR A 70 6.43 11.60 -15.22
C THR A 70 5.63 10.39 -14.74
N GLN A 71 4.69 9.91 -15.57
CA GLN A 71 3.93 8.69 -15.26
C GLN A 71 4.83 7.48 -15.04
N GLN A 72 5.95 7.38 -15.77
CA GLN A 72 6.93 6.30 -15.61
C GLN A 72 7.60 6.35 -14.23
N GLN A 73 7.98 7.55 -13.76
CA GLN A 73 8.54 7.71 -12.41
C GLN A 73 7.51 7.36 -11.33
N VAL A 74 6.25 7.80 -11.49
CA VAL A 74 5.15 7.43 -10.58
C VAL A 74 4.97 5.91 -10.54
N ASN A 75 4.92 5.24 -11.69
CA ASN A 75 4.80 3.78 -11.77
C ASN A 75 5.97 3.10 -11.06
N LYS A 76 7.20 3.59 -11.26
CA LYS A 76 8.41 3.00 -10.66
C LYS A 76 8.38 3.01 -9.14
N VAL A 77 7.98 4.14 -8.53
CA VAL A 77 8.12 4.35 -7.09
C VAL A 77 6.86 4.08 -6.28
N THR A 78 5.68 3.95 -6.91
CA THR A 78 4.40 3.80 -6.19
C THR A 78 3.66 2.50 -6.49
N GLY A 79 2.54 2.26 -5.80
CA GLY A 79 1.69 1.09 -6.01
C GLY A 79 2.17 -0.17 -5.28
N PHE A 80 3.10 -0.06 -4.34
CA PHE A 80 3.54 -1.20 -3.53
C PHE A 80 2.46 -1.58 -2.51
N ILE A 81 2.21 -2.88 -2.35
CA ILE A 81 1.23 -3.42 -1.40
C ILE A 81 2.00 -4.02 -0.22
N LEU A 82 1.98 -3.30 0.90
CA LEU A 82 2.69 -3.67 2.12
C LEU A 82 1.76 -4.44 3.07
N PRO A 83 2.29 -5.26 4.01
CA PRO A 83 1.47 -6.09 4.90
C PRO A 83 0.35 -5.33 5.62
N ASN A 84 0.65 -4.13 6.12
CA ASN A 84 -0.28 -3.29 6.87
C ASN A 84 -1.22 -2.44 5.99
N GLN A 85 -1.13 -2.55 4.66
CA GLN A 85 -1.97 -1.79 3.72
C GLN A 85 -3.47 -2.10 3.89
N LEU A 86 -3.80 -3.31 4.39
CA LEU A 86 -5.18 -3.72 4.66
C LEU A 86 -5.86 -2.82 5.70
N TYR A 87 -5.12 -2.27 6.66
CA TYR A 87 -5.66 -1.45 7.74
C TYR A 87 -6.05 -0.03 7.31
N ILE A 88 -5.63 0.41 6.11
CA ILE A 88 -5.88 1.76 5.62
C ILE A 88 -6.81 1.75 4.40
N ARG A 89 -7.65 2.79 4.32
CA ARG A 89 -8.46 3.14 3.15
C ARG A 89 -7.66 3.91 2.11
N THR A 90 -6.67 4.68 2.54
CA THR A 90 -5.83 5.46 1.61
C THR A 90 -5.20 4.54 0.58
N HIS A 91 -5.40 4.86 -0.70
CA HIS A 91 -4.89 4.05 -1.80
C HIS A 91 -3.34 4.02 -1.76
N PRO A 92 -2.69 2.88 -2.06
CA PRO A 92 -1.22 2.74 -1.99
C PRO A 92 -0.50 3.84 -2.78
N VAL A 93 -0.96 4.14 -3.99
CA VAL A 93 -0.36 5.19 -4.83
C VAL A 93 -0.43 6.57 -4.15
N ALA A 94 -1.52 6.90 -3.47
CA ALA A 94 -1.72 8.22 -2.88
C ALA A 94 -0.77 8.50 -1.72
N TRP A 95 -0.76 7.63 -0.70
CA TRP A 95 0.08 7.87 0.47
C TRP A 95 1.58 7.72 0.14
N GLN A 96 1.93 6.86 -0.82
CA GLN A 96 3.31 6.69 -1.29
C GLN A 96 3.83 7.92 -2.04
N LEU A 97 2.98 8.58 -2.85
CA LEU A 97 3.32 9.87 -3.46
C LEU A 97 3.47 10.98 -2.43
N GLN A 98 2.57 11.02 -1.45
CA GLN A 98 2.65 11.99 -0.36
C GLN A 98 3.91 11.82 0.47
N TYR A 99 4.29 10.58 0.80
CA TYR A 99 5.57 10.27 1.43
C TYR A 99 6.75 10.82 0.62
N CYS A 100 6.79 10.57 -0.69
CA CYS A 100 7.87 11.06 -1.54
C CYS A 100 7.90 12.59 -1.61
N TYR A 101 6.73 13.23 -1.66
CA TYR A 101 6.62 14.69 -1.65
C TYR A 101 7.12 15.29 -0.33
N MET A 102 6.75 14.71 0.81
CA MET A 102 7.24 15.12 2.13
C MET A 102 8.77 14.98 2.24
N ARG A 103 9.34 13.87 1.76
CA ARG A 103 10.81 13.70 1.69
C ARG A 103 11.47 14.79 0.84
N LYS A 104 10.88 15.19 -0.29
CA LYS A 104 11.39 16.28 -1.14
C LYS A 104 11.41 17.63 -0.40
N LEU A 105 10.45 17.86 0.50
CA LEU A 105 10.39 19.07 1.33
C LEU A 105 11.33 19.04 2.54
N GLY A 106 11.97 17.90 2.84
CA GLY A 106 12.79 17.73 4.04
C GLY A 106 11.99 17.48 5.32
N ASN A 107 10.70 17.11 5.19
CA ASN A 107 9.86 16.76 6.33
C ASN A 107 10.06 15.29 6.73
N GLU A 108 9.99 15.01 8.04
CA GLU A 108 10.01 13.65 8.57
C GLU A 108 8.64 12.99 8.41
N PRO A 109 8.47 11.98 7.54
CA PRO A 109 7.15 11.43 7.21
C PRO A 109 6.44 10.79 8.41
N PHE A 110 7.20 10.31 9.39
CA PHE A 110 6.67 9.75 10.64
C PHE A 110 5.88 10.77 11.46
N GLN A 111 6.28 12.05 11.44
CA GLN A 111 5.60 13.11 12.19
C GLN A 111 4.23 13.46 11.60
N LEU A 112 4.00 13.14 10.33
CA LEU A 112 2.76 13.41 9.60
C LEU A 112 1.99 12.13 9.23
N ALA A 113 2.36 10.99 9.82
CA ALA A 113 1.77 9.68 9.51
C ALA A 113 0.23 9.68 9.64
N HIS A 114 -0.31 10.42 10.60
CA HIS A 114 -1.76 10.56 10.80
C HIS A 114 -2.49 11.24 9.63
N GLU A 115 -1.80 12.07 8.84
CA GLU A 115 -2.36 12.78 7.69
C GLU A 115 -2.28 11.94 6.42
N LEU A 116 -1.32 11.00 6.36
CA LEU A 116 -1.14 10.08 5.26
C LEU A 116 -2.23 8.98 5.22
N PHE A 117 -2.73 8.58 6.38
CA PHE A 117 -3.51 7.37 6.52
C PHE A 117 -4.93 7.62 7.03
N GLN A 118 -5.91 7.36 6.18
CA GLN A 118 -7.28 7.14 6.59
C GLN A 118 -7.44 5.68 7.01
N PHE A 119 -7.48 5.39 8.31
CA PHE A 119 -7.63 4.02 8.80
C PHE A 119 -9.04 3.48 8.56
N ARG A 120 -9.14 2.18 8.24
CA ARG A 120 -10.43 1.48 8.13
C ARG A 120 -11.03 1.31 9.51
N HIS A 121 -12.35 1.38 9.60
CA HIS A 121 -13.07 0.94 10.78
C HIS A 121 -13.28 -0.57 10.72
N PHE A 122 -12.94 -1.28 11.79
CA PHE A 122 -13.17 -2.70 11.96
C PHE A 122 -14.12 -2.94 13.14
N ILE A 123 -14.89 -4.03 13.10
CA ILE A 123 -15.82 -4.40 14.19
C ILE A 123 -15.06 -4.67 15.49
N HIS A 124 -13.84 -5.18 15.38
CA HIS A 124 -12.92 -5.38 16.51
C HIS A 124 -11.93 -4.21 16.61
N THR A 125 -11.44 -3.97 17.83
CA THR A 125 -10.40 -2.96 18.09
C THR A 125 -9.22 -3.18 17.16
N ILE A 126 -8.87 -2.14 16.41
CA ILE A 126 -7.72 -2.16 15.51
C ILE A 126 -6.47 -2.24 16.38
N PRO A 127 -5.46 -3.05 16.00
CA PRO A 127 -4.13 -2.95 16.60
C PRO A 127 -3.63 -1.50 16.56
N ASN A 128 -2.66 -1.17 17.40
CA ASN A 128 -2.19 0.21 17.60
C ASN A 128 -1.99 0.96 16.26
N VAL A 129 -2.87 1.93 15.99
CA VAL A 129 -2.95 2.67 14.72
C VAL A 129 -1.64 3.40 14.41
N GLN A 130 -0.98 3.91 15.46
CA GLN A 130 0.32 4.56 15.34
C GLN A 130 1.37 3.55 14.88
N GLU A 131 1.45 2.40 15.54
CA GLU A 131 2.40 1.34 15.20
C GLU A 131 2.19 0.83 13.76
N ILE A 132 0.94 0.66 13.34
CA ILE A 132 0.60 0.28 11.96
C ILE A 132 1.12 1.32 10.97
N GLY A 133 0.92 2.61 11.26
CA GLY A 133 1.39 3.71 10.42
C GLY A 133 2.91 3.77 10.33
N GLU A 134 3.61 3.64 11.47
CA GLU A 134 5.06 3.60 11.55
C GLU A 134 5.63 2.42 10.74
N GLN A 135 5.08 1.23 10.90
CA GLN A 135 5.50 0.05 10.15
C GLN A 135 5.25 0.20 8.63
N LEU A 136 4.17 0.85 8.20
CA LEU A 136 3.93 1.15 6.78
C LEU A 136 5.01 2.07 6.21
N ILE A 137 5.33 3.15 6.92
CA ILE A 137 6.33 4.14 6.53
C ILE A 137 7.72 3.50 6.50
N ASP A 138 8.09 2.77 7.55
CA ASP A 138 9.39 2.08 7.64
C ASP A 138 9.57 1.09 6.49
N HIS A 139 8.59 0.20 6.27
CA HIS A 139 8.65 -0.76 5.17
C HIS A 139 8.77 -0.08 3.80
N TYR A 140 8.01 1.00 3.55
CA TYR A 140 8.11 1.72 2.29
C TYR A 140 9.45 2.45 2.14
N SER A 141 10.00 3.01 3.21
CA SER A 141 11.31 3.68 3.18
C SER A 141 12.41 2.73 2.70
N ARG A 142 12.40 1.48 3.19
CA ARG A 142 13.33 0.42 2.75
C ARG A 142 13.13 0.05 1.29
N VAL A 143 11.88 -0.01 0.82
CA VAL A 143 11.59 -0.24 -0.61
C VAL A 143 12.20 0.87 -1.46
N ILE A 144 12.00 2.14 -1.09
CA ILE A 144 12.52 3.28 -1.85
C ILE A 144 14.05 3.31 -1.83
N GLN A 145 14.68 3.10 -0.68
CA GLN A 145 16.14 2.96 -0.58
C GLN A 145 16.67 1.86 -1.50
N SER A 146 15.98 0.71 -1.58
CA SER A 146 16.39 -0.38 -2.47
C SER A 146 16.27 -0.06 -3.97
N ILE A 147 15.36 0.85 -4.34
CA ILE A 147 15.19 1.33 -5.72
C ILE A 147 16.25 2.38 -6.04
N GLU A 148 16.46 3.34 -5.13
CA GLU A 148 17.50 4.37 -5.25
C GLU A 148 18.88 3.73 -5.37
N MET A 149 19.25 2.77 -4.50
CA MET A 149 20.55 2.08 -4.56
C MET A 149 20.83 1.38 -5.90
N LYS A 150 19.80 0.87 -6.59
CA LYS A 150 19.94 0.21 -7.90
C LYS A 150 20.20 1.19 -9.05
N GLU A 151 19.93 2.48 -8.88
CA GLU A 151 20.20 3.49 -9.91
C GLU A 151 21.65 4.02 -9.89
N TRP A 152 22.40 3.81 -8.79
CA TRP A 152 23.80 4.24 -8.65
C TRP A 152 24.81 3.11 -8.89
N SER A 153 24.33 1.95 -9.30
CA SER A 153 25.14 0.75 -9.58
C SER A 153 25.15 0.37 -11.08
N LEU A 154 24.72 1.29 -11.94
CA LEU A 154 24.83 1.27 -13.41
C LEU A 154 25.65 2.49 -13.87
#